data_AF-A0A2T2NCZ1-F1
#
_entry.id   AF-A0A2T2NCZ1-F1
#
_cell.length_a   1.000
_cell.length_b   1.000
_cell.length_c   1.000
_cell.angle_alpha   90.00
_cell.angle_beta   90.00
_cell.angle_gamma   90.00
#
_symmetry.space_group_name_H-M   'P 1'
#
loop_
_entity.id
_entity.type
_entity.pdbx_description
1 polymer ?
#
loop_
_entity_poly.entity_id
_entity_poly.type
_entity_poly.pdbx_seq_one_letter_code
_entity_poly.pdbx_strand_id
1 'polypeptide(L)'
;GVIDIDLFDTDEATIADFKSSKQVICYFSAGSREDWRPDAADFKDVGKGLEGWEGENWVDIKSENVRNVMRKRIKMAADKGCTAVDPDNVDGFVSQDGFGYDESAYVDYIKFLANEAKSHNLAIGLKNAVSIIPDVIDFVQFAVNEQCHEYEECAEYKPFTDANKAVFNIEY
;
A
#
# COMPACT_ATOMS: atom_id res chain seq x y z
N GLY A 1 -17.13 4.10 -11.28
CA GLY A 1 -16.93 3.34 -10.02
C GLY A 1 -15.45 3.04 -9.84
N VAL A 2 -15.08 2.46 -8.71
CA VAL A 2 -13.70 2.05 -8.40
C VAL A 2 -13.68 0.54 -8.18
N ILE A 3 -12.58 -0.12 -8.51
CA ILE A 3 -12.30 -1.50 -8.14
C ILE A 3 -10.86 -1.59 -7.67
N ASP A 4 -10.63 -2.36 -6.61
CA ASP A 4 -9.30 -2.69 -6.10
C ASP A 4 -9.03 -4.17 -6.38
N ILE A 5 -7.87 -4.46 -6.96
CA ILE A 5 -7.50 -5.79 -7.45
C ILE A 5 -6.02 -6.06 -7.22
N ASP A 6 -5.67 -7.34 -7.13
CA ASP A 6 -4.28 -7.75 -7.00
C ASP A 6 -3.44 -7.39 -8.24
N LEU A 7 -2.32 -6.71 -8.02
CA LEU A 7 -1.40 -6.26 -9.08
C LEU A 7 -0.79 -7.44 -9.86
N PHE A 8 -0.46 -8.54 -9.20
CA PHE A 8 0.26 -9.65 -9.82
C PHE A 8 -0.70 -10.61 -10.52
N ASP A 9 -1.82 -10.93 -9.88
CA ASP A 9 -2.75 -11.97 -10.32
C ASP A 9 -3.73 -11.48 -11.38
N THR A 10 -3.83 -10.16 -11.60
CA THR A 10 -4.63 -9.59 -12.69
C THR A 10 -3.76 -9.24 -13.89
N ASP A 11 -4.12 -9.76 -15.07
CA ASP A 11 -3.46 -9.43 -16.33
C ASP A 11 -3.87 -8.05 -16.91
N GLU A 12 -3.06 -7.55 -17.84
CA GLU A 12 -3.28 -6.23 -18.47
C GLU A 12 -4.60 -6.17 -19.25
N ALA A 13 -5.04 -7.27 -19.86
CA ALA A 13 -6.27 -7.32 -20.64
C ALA A 13 -7.50 -7.15 -19.74
N THR A 14 -7.49 -7.79 -18.57
CA THR A 14 -8.54 -7.67 -17.55
C THR A 14 -8.57 -6.27 -16.95
N ILE A 15 -7.39 -5.69 -16.66
CA ILE A 15 -7.29 -4.29 -16.20
C ILE A 15 -7.86 -3.34 -17.26
N ALA A 16 -7.51 -3.53 -18.53
CA ALA A 16 -8.04 -2.73 -19.63
C ALA A 16 -9.57 -2.83 -19.75
N ASP A 17 -10.15 -4.02 -19.57
CA ASP A 17 -11.60 -4.22 -19.56
C ASP A 17 -12.27 -3.46 -18.41
N PHE A 18 -11.75 -3.56 -17.19
CA PHE A 18 -12.27 -2.77 -16.06
C PHE A 18 -12.18 -1.26 -16.30
N LYS A 19 -11.08 -0.80 -16.90
CA LYS A 19 -10.88 0.62 -17.21
C LYS A 19 -11.86 1.20 -18.23
N SER A 20 -12.60 0.37 -18.96
CA SER A 20 -13.70 0.85 -19.81
C SER A 20 -14.80 1.56 -19.01
N SER A 21 -14.93 1.29 -17.71
CA SER A 21 -16.01 1.83 -16.87
C SER A 21 -15.63 2.14 -15.42
N LYS A 22 -14.43 1.78 -14.96
CA LYS A 22 -13.97 1.93 -13.58
C LYS A 22 -12.59 2.58 -13.52
N GLN A 23 -12.30 3.20 -12.37
CA GLN A 23 -10.92 3.43 -11.96
C GLN A 23 -10.40 2.15 -11.32
N VAL A 24 -9.18 1.75 -11.66
CA VAL A 24 -8.58 0.50 -11.18
C VAL A 24 -7.47 0.83 -10.20
N ILE A 25 -7.63 0.40 -8.96
CA ILE A 25 -6.59 0.42 -7.93
C ILE A 25 -5.90 -0.95 -7.97
N CYS A 26 -4.58 -0.96 -7.92
CA CYS A 26 -3.78 -2.18 -7.94
C CYS A 26 -3.09 -2.36 -6.59
N TYR A 27 -3.54 -3.36 -5.85
CA TYR A 27 -2.99 -3.81 -4.57
C TYR A 27 -1.63 -4.47 -4.73
N PHE A 28 -0.71 -4.19 -3.82
CA PHE A 28 0.45 -5.03 -3.55
C PHE A 28 0.94 -4.77 -2.12
N SER A 29 1.57 -5.75 -1.48
CA SER A 29 2.20 -5.45 -0.19
C SER A 29 3.51 -4.67 -0.35
N ALA A 30 3.62 -3.55 0.37
CA ALA A 30 4.80 -2.69 0.36
C ALA A 30 5.67 -2.85 1.60
N GLY A 31 5.09 -3.25 2.73
CA GLY A 31 5.84 -3.52 3.96
C GLY A 31 6.12 -4.99 4.25
N SER A 32 5.67 -5.91 3.39
CA SER A 32 6.03 -7.32 3.49
C SER A 32 6.52 -7.92 2.16
N ARG A 33 7.19 -9.05 2.28
CA ARG A 33 7.53 -10.01 1.23
C ARG A 33 6.58 -11.19 1.37
N GLU A 34 5.89 -11.47 0.28
CA GLU A 34 5.03 -12.64 0.09
C GLU A 34 5.81 -13.70 -0.72
N ASP A 35 6.05 -14.89 -0.18
CA ASP A 35 6.95 -15.88 -0.81
C ASP A 35 6.42 -16.49 -2.12
N TRP A 36 5.12 -16.37 -2.37
CA TRP A 36 4.45 -16.81 -3.58
C TRP A 36 4.55 -15.82 -4.74
N ARG A 37 5.01 -14.58 -4.49
CA ARG A 37 5.15 -13.59 -5.55
C ARG A 37 6.35 -13.92 -6.45
N PRO A 38 6.26 -13.68 -7.77
CA PRO A 38 7.34 -14.00 -8.70
C PRO A 38 8.62 -13.19 -8.44
N ASP A 39 8.53 -12.05 -7.76
CA ASP A 39 9.65 -11.20 -7.36
C ASP A 39 10.14 -11.45 -5.92
N ALA A 40 9.63 -12.48 -5.22
CA ALA A 40 9.97 -12.76 -3.83
C ALA A 40 11.47 -12.99 -3.59
N ALA A 41 12.22 -13.43 -4.61
CA ALA A 41 13.67 -13.64 -4.56
C ALA A 41 14.49 -12.34 -4.69
N ASP A 42 13.86 -11.22 -5.08
CA ASP A 42 14.55 -9.93 -5.21
C ASP A 42 14.77 -9.24 -3.84
N PHE A 43 14.03 -9.66 -2.81
CA PHE A 43 14.14 -9.16 -1.45
C PHE A 43 15.32 -9.78 -0.71
N LYS A 44 16.18 -8.93 -0.15
CA LYS A 44 17.34 -9.32 0.65
C LYS A 44 17.17 -9.02 2.14
N ASP A 45 16.43 -7.97 2.46
CA ASP A 45 16.31 -7.43 3.81
C ASP A 45 14.94 -7.80 4.39
N VAL A 46 14.77 -9.10 4.65
CA VAL A 46 13.53 -9.71 5.14
C VAL A 46 13.60 -9.87 6.66
N GLY A 47 12.56 -9.42 7.35
CA GLY A 47 12.40 -9.42 8.80
C GLY A 47 11.56 -10.59 9.31
N LYS A 48 10.77 -10.34 10.35
CA LYS A 48 9.94 -11.35 11.02
C LYS A 48 8.79 -11.81 10.13
N GLY A 49 8.30 -13.03 10.36
CA GLY A 49 7.03 -13.47 9.78
C GLY A 49 5.87 -12.56 10.19
N LEU A 50 4.96 -12.29 9.27
CA LEU A 50 3.72 -11.57 9.56
C LEU A 50 2.76 -12.52 10.28
N GLU A 51 2.23 -12.10 11.43
CA GLU A 51 1.34 -12.94 12.23
C GLU A 51 0.02 -13.20 11.49
N GLY A 52 -0.40 -14.46 11.40
CA GLY A 52 -1.62 -14.87 10.70
C GLY A 52 -1.44 -15.15 9.20
N TRP A 53 -0.27 -14.84 8.63
CA TRP A 53 0.00 -14.96 7.19
C TRP A 53 1.23 -15.83 6.92
N GLU A 54 1.02 -17.13 6.71
CA GLU A 54 2.11 -18.07 6.41
C GLU A 54 2.77 -17.75 5.06
N GLY A 55 4.11 -17.74 5.03
CA GLY A 55 4.87 -17.37 3.82
C GLY A 55 5.09 -15.87 3.65
N GLU A 56 4.55 -15.04 4.55
CA GLU A 56 4.69 -13.60 4.52
C GLU A 56 5.61 -13.08 5.62
N ASN A 57 6.49 -12.14 5.28
CA ASN A 57 7.48 -11.58 6.20
C ASN A 57 7.57 -10.07 6.04
N TRP A 58 7.70 -9.34 7.14
CA TRP A 58 8.05 -7.91 7.11
C TRP A 58 9.35 -7.67 6.32
N VAL A 59 9.51 -6.47 5.74
CA VAL A 59 10.74 -6.07 5.04
C VAL A 59 11.29 -4.76 5.58
N ASP A 60 12.61 -4.56 5.46
CA ASP A 60 13.25 -3.33 5.90
C ASP A 60 12.87 -2.15 4.97
N ILE A 61 11.92 -1.33 5.40
CA ILE A 61 11.44 -0.16 4.62
C ILE A 61 12.51 0.93 4.39
N LYS A 62 13.63 0.89 5.13
CA LYS A 62 14.79 1.78 4.90
C LYS A 62 15.78 1.18 3.92
N SER A 63 15.67 -0.11 3.60
CA SER A 63 16.54 -0.76 2.62
C SER A 63 16.32 -0.19 1.21
N GLU A 64 17.41 0.18 0.57
CA GLU A 64 17.40 0.55 -0.84
C GLU A 64 17.06 -0.65 -1.74
N ASN A 65 17.34 -1.89 -1.32
CA ASN A 65 16.89 -3.07 -2.07
C ASN A 65 15.36 -3.19 -2.05
N VAL A 66 14.73 -3.05 -0.88
CA VAL A 66 13.26 -3.07 -0.74
C VAL A 66 12.63 -1.93 -1.53
N ARG A 67 13.17 -0.71 -1.41
CA ARG A 67 12.69 0.45 -2.19
C ARG A 67 12.80 0.20 -3.68
N ASN A 68 13.88 -0.41 -4.17
CA ASN A 68 14.01 -0.79 -5.58
C ASN A 68 12.98 -1.82 -6.03
N VAL A 69 12.61 -2.79 -5.19
CA VAL A 69 11.50 -3.70 -5.50
C VAL A 69 10.19 -2.93 -5.63
N MET A 70 9.91 -1.99 -4.72
CA MET A 70 8.70 -1.17 -4.80
C MET A 70 8.66 -0.27 -6.03
N ARG A 71 9.79 0.31 -6.47
CA ARG A 71 9.86 1.03 -7.75
C ARG A 71 9.43 0.13 -8.92
N LYS A 72 9.91 -1.12 -8.95
CA LYS A 72 9.50 -2.08 -9.98
C LYS A 72 8.01 -2.41 -9.91
N ARG A 73 7.44 -2.63 -8.72
CA ARG A 73 6.01 -2.91 -8.52
C ARG A 73 5.13 -1.73 -8.94
N ILE A 74 5.49 -0.50 -8.54
CA ILE A 74 4.77 0.72 -8.95
C ILE A 74 4.86 0.94 -10.46
N LYS A 75 6.05 0.75 -11.05
CA LYS A 75 6.19 0.80 -12.51
C LYS A 75 5.33 -0.26 -13.19
N MET A 76 5.30 -1.49 -12.67
CA MET A 76 4.44 -2.56 -13.19
C MET A 76 2.96 -2.16 -13.17
N ALA A 77 2.49 -1.56 -12.08
CA ALA A 77 1.12 -1.06 -11.99
C ALA A 77 0.82 0.00 -13.08
N ALA A 78 1.75 0.92 -13.31
CA ALA A 78 1.62 1.92 -14.37
C ALA A 78 1.62 1.28 -15.77
N ASP A 79 2.53 0.34 -16.03
CA ASP A 79 2.65 -0.36 -17.32
C ASP A 79 1.39 -1.19 -17.61
N LYS A 80 0.81 -1.86 -16.60
CA LYS A 80 -0.47 -2.58 -16.71
C LYS A 80 -1.69 -1.65 -16.83
N GLY A 81 -1.48 -0.35 -16.67
CA GLY A 81 -2.49 0.68 -16.87
C GLY A 81 -3.33 0.99 -15.63
N CYS A 82 -2.95 0.60 -14.42
CA CYS A 82 -3.68 0.94 -13.19
C CYS A 82 -3.91 2.48 -13.08
N THR A 83 -4.99 2.89 -12.42
CA THR A 83 -5.24 4.30 -12.08
C THR A 83 -4.48 4.69 -10.80
N ALA A 84 -4.44 3.77 -9.85
CA ALA A 84 -3.82 4.00 -8.55
C ALA A 84 -3.21 2.71 -8.00
N VAL A 85 -2.48 2.84 -6.89
CA VAL A 85 -1.95 1.71 -6.12
C VAL A 85 -2.43 1.75 -4.67
N ASP A 86 -2.63 0.56 -4.11
CA ASP A 86 -2.92 0.33 -2.68
C ASP A 86 -1.76 -0.47 -2.05
N PRO A 87 -0.74 0.21 -1.50
CA PRO A 87 0.42 -0.44 -0.91
C PRO A 87 0.13 -0.87 0.54
N ASP A 88 0.10 -2.17 0.77
CA ASP A 88 -0.27 -2.77 2.07
C ASP A 88 0.90 -2.87 3.06
N ASN A 89 0.57 -3.18 4.32
CA ASN A 89 1.51 -3.40 5.43
C ASN A 89 2.41 -2.19 5.71
N VAL A 90 1.87 -0.97 5.59
CA VAL A 90 2.63 0.28 5.83
C VAL A 90 2.52 0.78 7.28
N ASP A 91 2.20 -0.12 8.20
CA ASP A 91 1.89 0.11 9.61
C ASP A 91 2.71 -0.78 10.58
N GLY A 92 3.83 -1.36 10.11
CA GLY A 92 4.65 -2.28 10.91
C GLY A 92 5.27 -1.69 12.19
N PHE A 93 5.17 -0.37 12.42
CA PHE A 93 5.46 0.27 13.71
C PHE A 93 4.48 -0.16 14.82
N VAL A 94 3.24 -0.53 14.47
CA VAL A 94 2.25 -1.12 15.39
C VAL A 94 2.55 -2.60 15.62
N SER A 95 2.87 -3.32 14.55
CA SER A 95 2.95 -4.79 14.51
C SER A 95 4.36 -5.36 14.76
N GLN A 96 5.33 -4.50 15.09
CA GLN A 96 6.73 -4.86 15.38
C GLN A 96 7.39 -5.67 14.26
N ASP A 97 7.60 -5.01 13.13
CA ASP A 97 8.26 -5.47 11.89
C ASP A 97 9.57 -6.27 12.04
N GLY A 98 10.22 -6.18 13.20
CA GLY A 98 11.49 -6.81 13.52
C GLY A 98 12.70 -5.90 13.32
N PHE A 99 12.48 -4.67 12.84
CA PHE A 99 13.48 -3.62 12.66
C PHE A 99 13.37 -2.52 13.72
N GLY A 100 12.21 -2.39 14.37
CA GLY A 100 12.01 -1.49 15.50
C GLY A 100 11.96 -0.03 15.09
N TYR A 101 11.47 0.24 13.88
CA TYR A 101 11.29 1.59 13.37
C TYR A 101 10.06 2.26 13.98
N ASP A 102 10.16 3.56 14.20
CA ASP A 102 9.04 4.40 14.63
C ASP A 102 8.21 4.91 13.44
N GLU A 103 7.11 5.58 13.75
CA GLU A 103 6.21 6.20 12.77
C GLU A 103 6.92 7.07 11.74
N SER A 104 7.99 7.79 12.13
CA SER A 104 8.70 8.70 11.23
C SER A 104 9.34 7.97 10.05
N ALA A 105 9.81 6.73 10.26
CA ALA A 105 10.34 5.89 9.19
C ALA A 105 9.26 5.51 8.17
N TYR A 106 8.04 5.26 8.62
CA TYR A 106 6.91 4.90 7.77
C TYR A 106 6.32 6.12 7.06
N VAL A 107 6.30 7.28 7.71
CA VAL A 107 6.01 8.57 7.05
C VAL A 107 6.97 8.80 5.89
N ASP A 108 8.27 8.62 6.10
CA ASP A 108 9.29 8.75 5.05
C ASP A 108 9.13 7.70 3.94
N TYR A 109 8.70 6.48 4.29
CA TYR A 109 8.43 5.43 3.33
C TYR A 109 7.21 5.71 2.46
N ILE A 110 6.10 6.15 3.06
CA ILE A 110 4.89 6.57 2.32
C ILE A 110 5.18 7.74 1.40
N LYS A 111 5.94 8.75 1.86
CA LYS A 111 6.37 9.86 1.00
C LYS A 111 7.20 9.38 -0.18
N PHE A 112 8.06 8.38 0.01
CA PHE A 112 8.80 7.75 -1.08
C PHE A 112 7.85 7.05 -2.07
N LEU A 113 6.96 6.17 -1.60
CA LEU A 113 6.01 5.45 -2.45
C LEU A 113 5.11 6.43 -3.24
N ALA A 114 4.63 7.49 -2.58
CA ALA A 114 3.80 8.51 -3.21
C ALA A 114 4.53 9.29 -4.29
N ASN A 115 5.79 9.65 -4.06
CA ASN A 115 6.60 10.32 -5.09
C ASN A 115 6.89 9.40 -6.28
N GLU A 116 7.15 8.11 -6.04
CA GLU A 116 7.36 7.13 -7.10
C GLU A 116 6.07 6.92 -7.92
N ALA A 117 4.93 6.71 -7.26
CA ALA A 117 3.62 6.57 -7.90
C ALA A 117 3.29 7.81 -8.75
N LYS A 118 3.48 9.00 -8.18
CA LYS A 118 3.29 10.27 -8.89
C LYS A 118 4.18 10.40 -10.13
N SER A 119 5.43 9.93 -10.07
CA SER A 119 6.35 9.95 -11.23
C SER A 119 5.86 9.08 -12.40
N HIS A 120 5.00 8.10 -12.09
CA HIS A 120 4.33 7.22 -13.04
C HIS A 120 2.87 7.62 -13.34
N ASN A 121 2.42 8.81 -12.90
CA ASN A 121 1.03 9.29 -13.02
C ASN A 121 -0.02 8.41 -12.33
N LEU A 122 0.37 7.70 -11.27
CA LEU A 122 -0.53 6.92 -10.44
C LEU A 122 -0.93 7.73 -9.20
N ALA A 123 -2.19 7.59 -8.79
CA ALA A 123 -2.59 7.95 -7.42
C ALA A 123 -2.15 6.85 -6.43
N ILE A 124 -2.11 7.16 -5.14
CA ILE A 124 -1.73 6.22 -4.08
C ILE A 124 -2.67 6.35 -2.87
N GLY A 125 -3.01 5.21 -2.26
CA GLY A 125 -3.75 5.11 -1.01
C GLY A 125 -2.85 5.04 0.22
N LEU A 126 -3.38 5.42 1.38
CA LEU A 126 -2.85 4.99 2.68
C LEU A 126 -3.69 3.81 3.18
N LYS A 127 -3.07 2.64 3.31
CA LYS A 127 -3.70 1.45 3.87
C LYS A 127 -3.48 1.42 5.37
N ASN A 128 -4.56 1.46 6.15
CA ASN A 128 -4.53 1.53 7.61
C ASN A 128 -3.59 2.65 8.11
N ALA A 129 -2.59 2.33 8.95
CA ALA A 129 -1.57 3.26 9.44
C ALA A 129 -2.15 4.57 10.02
N VAL A 130 -3.22 4.44 10.81
CA VAL A 130 -4.09 5.53 11.26
C VAL A 130 -3.33 6.68 11.93
N SER A 131 -2.36 6.36 12.80
CA SER A 131 -1.66 7.37 13.59
C SER A 131 -0.81 8.33 12.75
N ILE A 132 -0.38 7.93 11.54
CA ILE A 132 0.46 8.76 10.66
C ILE A 132 -0.34 9.57 9.63
N ILE A 133 -1.68 9.49 9.64
CA ILE A 133 -2.55 10.24 8.73
C ILE A 133 -2.18 11.74 8.66
N PRO A 134 -2.00 12.46 9.79
CA PRO A 134 -1.69 13.89 9.74
C PRO A 134 -0.39 14.23 8.99
N ASP A 135 0.58 13.30 8.96
CA ASP A 135 1.91 13.52 8.39
C ASP A 135 2.01 13.16 6.90
N VAL A 136 1.06 12.37 6.39
CA VAL A 136 1.08 11.84 5.02
C VAL A 136 -0.12 12.22 4.18
N ILE A 137 -1.19 12.79 4.78
CA ILE A 137 -2.44 13.09 4.08
C ILE A 137 -2.22 13.89 2.80
N ASP A 138 -1.29 14.86 2.77
CA ASP A 138 -1.03 15.68 1.58
C ASP A 138 -0.34 14.94 0.42
N PHE A 139 0.19 13.74 0.68
CA PHE A 139 0.91 12.92 -0.30
C PHE A 139 0.02 11.85 -0.95
N VAL A 140 -1.01 11.38 -0.23
CA VAL A 140 -1.93 10.33 -0.68
C VAL A 140 -3.26 10.89 -1.19
N GLN A 141 -3.99 10.12 -2.02
CA GLN A 141 -5.23 10.57 -2.66
C GLN A 141 -6.50 9.97 -2.05
N PHE A 142 -6.36 8.87 -1.31
CA PHE A 142 -7.44 8.19 -0.60
C PHE A 142 -6.87 7.37 0.56
N ALA A 143 -7.75 6.86 1.41
CA ALA A 143 -7.43 5.82 2.39
C ALA A 143 -8.12 4.52 2.03
N VAL A 144 -7.48 3.40 2.36
CA VAL A 144 -8.11 2.08 2.45
C VAL A 144 -8.03 1.67 3.92
N ASN A 145 -9.15 1.29 4.50
CA ASN A 145 -9.23 0.87 5.89
C ASN A 145 -9.88 -0.51 5.98
N GLU A 146 -9.36 -1.34 6.85
CA GLU A 146 -10.01 -2.56 7.32
C GLU A 146 -10.50 -2.36 8.75
N GLN A 147 -11.78 -2.64 8.98
CA GLN A 147 -12.36 -2.83 10.31
C GLN A 147 -12.40 -1.60 11.24
N CYS A 148 -12.50 -0.37 10.71
CA CYS A 148 -12.60 0.79 11.59
C CYS A 148 -13.84 0.77 12.49
N HIS A 149 -14.91 0.07 12.10
CA HIS A 149 -16.10 -0.07 12.94
C HIS A 149 -15.88 -1.02 14.11
N GLU A 150 -15.16 -2.13 13.88
CA GLU A 150 -14.80 -3.10 14.92
C GLU A 150 -13.83 -2.47 15.95
N TYR A 151 -12.85 -1.70 15.48
CA TYR A 151 -11.82 -1.10 16.33
C TYR A 151 -12.15 0.33 16.81
N GLU A 152 -13.37 0.82 16.57
CA GLU A 152 -13.85 2.16 16.95
C GLU A 152 -12.96 3.32 16.46
N GLU A 153 -12.28 3.15 15.32
CA GLU A 153 -11.29 4.11 14.79
C GLU A 153 -11.76 4.88 13.56
N CYS A 154 -13.02 4.72 13.12
CA CYS A 154 -13.51 5.40 11.90
C CYS A 154 -13.42 6.93 11.97
N ALA A 155 -13.51 7.50 13.17
CA ALA A 155 -13.41 8.95 13.37
C ALA A 155 -12.02 9.49 13.00
N GLU A 156 -10.98 8.68 13.12
CA GLU A 156 -9.60 9.06 12.82
C GLU A 156 -9.34 9.26 11.31
N TYR A 157 -10.23 8.73 10.45
CA TYR A 157 -10.18 8.97 9.00
C TYR A 157 -10.89 10.26 8.56
N LYS A 158 -11.49 11.02 9.49
CA LYS A 158 -12.13 12.31 9.19
C LYS A 158 -11.22 13.31 8.44
N PRO A 159 -9.90 13.40 8.70
CA PRO A 159 -9.01 14.26 7.92
C PRO A 159 -9.10 14.02 6.41
N PHE A 160 -9.27 12.77 5.96
CA PHE A 160 -9.44 12.47 4.53
C PHE A 160 -10.73 13.08 3.98
N THR A 161 -11.86 12.87 4.65
CA THR A 161 -13.14 13.38 4.16
C THR A 161 -13.22 14.92 4.24
N ASP A 162 -12.61 15.53 5.26
CA ASP A 162 -12.46 16.98 5.36
C ASP A 162 -11.60 17.56 4.22
N ALA A 163 -10.60 16.79 3.75
CA ALA A 163 -9.79 17.12 2.58
C ALA A 163 -10.44 16.71 1.24
N ASN A 164 -11.71 16.29 1.25
CA ASN A 164 -12.44 15.79 0.08
C ASN A 164 -11.76 14.60 -0.62
N LYS A 165 -11.13 13.73 0.18
CA LYS A 165 -10.51 12.46 -0.25
C LYS A 165 -11.38 11.29 0.20
N ALA A 166 -11.41 10.25 -0.63
CA ALA A 166 -12.20 9.05 -0.35
C ALA A 166 -11.56 8.22 0.78
N VAL A 167 -12.41 7.55 1.55
CA VAL A 167 -12.03 6.47 2.48
C VAL A 167 -12.77 5.23 2.01
N PHE A 168 -12.05 4.23 1.54
CA PHE A 168 -12.59 2.93 1.16
C PHE A 168 -12.49 2.00 2.38
N ASN A 169 -13.60 1.82 3.10
CA ASN A 169 -13.67 0.97 4.28
C ASN A 169 -14.13 -0.45 3.89
N ILE A 170 -13.48 -1.45 4.49
CA ILE A 170 -13.73 -2.88 4.34
C ILE A 170 -14.03 -3.44 5.74
N GLU A 171 -15.10 -4.23 5.86
CA GLU A 171 -15.49 -4.91 7.09
C GLU A 171 -15.66 -6.40 6.79
N TYR A 172 -15.26 -7.27 7.72
CA TYR A 172 -15.23 -8.73 7.55
C TYR A 172 -16.21 -9.46 8.48
#